data_AF-A0A0C1ETC3-F1
#
_entry.id   AF-A0A0C1ETC3-F1
#
_cell.length_a   1.000
_cell.length_b   1.000
_cell.length_c   1.000
_cell.angle_alpha   90.00
_cell.angle_beta   90.00
_cell.angle_gamma   90.00
#
_symmetry.space_group_name_H-M   'P 1'
#
loop_
_entity.id
_entity.type
_entity.pdbx_description
1 polymer ?
#
loop_
_entity_poly.entity_id
_entity_poly.type
_entity_poly.pdbx_seq_one_letter_code
_entity_poly.pdbx_strand_id
1 'polypeptide(L)'
;MHAWENFRRAKASLPKWRFWIDWYQGFLDGEPLDWELQSRVALIDDAIWNAGPEAVAAEIERIRAEFSASSTVKERFPKHEPKSVSHLIENRVVTSASLLGLAAQVTQSIERFHTETGANALPEALEPLASLPALLLAVNATIQDAPSSGAIASETEDQLRAEIGRLNAKVAELENELQKACAAKPSAFSDAFKKQLGTSLGDWKLYAALCTGLWFVSGDTEGTQQRLENISRYRDMIFGEVSSPSEAAPARSTAAAKSTLEI
;
A
#
# COMPACT_ATOMS: atom_id res chain seq x y z
N MET A 1 9.33 -15.82 -22.63
CA MET A 1 10.61 -15.26 -22.16
C MET A 1 11.55 -14.82 -23.30
N HIS A 2 11.83 -15.65 -24.32
CA HIS A 2 12.77 -15.29 -25.40
C HIS A 2 12.39 -14.02 -26.20
N ALA A 3 11.09 -13.78 -26.43
CA ALA A 3 10.62 -12.59 -27.15
C ALA A 3 10.90 -11.28 -26.38
N TRP A 4 10.76 -11.30 -25.05
CA TRP A 4 11.05 -10.15 -24.19
C TRP A 4 12.53 -9.78 -24.22
N GLU A 5 13.41 -10.76 -24.03
CA GLU A 5 14.85 -10.50 -24.04
C GLU A 5 15.35 -9.98 -25.40
N ASN A 6 14.78 -10.48 -26.49
CA ASN A 6 15.10 -9.98 -27.83
C ASN A 6 14.63 -8.52 -28.00
N PHE A 7 13.43 -8.18 -27.54
CA PHE A 7 12.93 -6.80 -27.57
C PHE A 7 13.80 -5.88 -26.72
N ARG A 8 14.05 -6.25 -25.45
CA ARG A 8 14.89 -5.49 -24.52
C ARG A 8 16.25 -5.22 -25.12
N ARG A 9 16.93 -6.25 -25.63
CA ARG A 9 18.25 -6.09 -26.27
C ARG A 9 18.21 -5.17 -27.49
N ALA A 10 17.17 -5.28 -28.32
CA ALA A 10 17.03 -4.47 -29.53
C ALA A 10 16.66 -3.01 -29.25
N LYS A 11 16.01 -2.72 -28.11
CA LYS A 11 15.48 -1.39 -27.77
C LYS A 11 16.17 -0.70 -26.61
N ALA A 12 17.05 -1.38 -25.85
CA ALA A 12 17.73 -0.84 -24.68
C ALA A 12 18.56 0.43 -24.95
N SER A 13 19.09 0.59 -26.17
CA SER A 13 19.86 1.78 -26.56
C SER A 13 19.01 2.96 -27.02
N LEU A 14 17.69 2.80 -27.12
CA LEU A 14 16.78 3.84 -27.59
C LEU A 14 16.11 4.52 -26.38
N PRO A 15 16.40 5.81 -26.10
CA PRO A 15 15.88 6.50 -24.92
C PRO A 15 14.36 6.44 -24.80
N LYS A 16 13.63 6.54 -25.93
CA LYS A 16 12.17 6.49 -25.97
C LYS A 16 11.53 5.20 -25.48
N TRP A 17 12.29 4.11 -25.42
CA TRP A 17 11.82 2.82 -24.92
C TRP A 17 12.30 2.52 -23.49
N ARG A 18 13.19 3.34 -22.93
CA ARG A 18 13.85 3.04 -21.65
C ARG A 18 12.86 2.93 -20.50
N PHE A 19 11.96 3.90 -20.35
CA PHE A 19 10.91 3.84 -19.34
C PHE A 19 10.06 2.58 -19.44
N TRP A 20 9.59 2.23 -20.64
CA TRP A 20 8.75 1.05 -20.85
C TRP A 20 9.48 -0.26 -20.58
N ILE A 21 10.80 -0.28 -20.85
CA ILE A 21 11.65 -1.41 -20.52
C ILE A 21 11.75 -1.58 -19.01
N ASP A 22 12.09 -0.51 -18.30
CA ASP A 22 12.23 -0.51 -16.84
C ASP A 22 10.89 -0.86 -16.16
N TRP A 23 9.79 -0.30 -16.67
CA TRP A 23 8.43 -0.56 -16.21
C TRP A 23 8.07 -2.04 -16.34
N TYR A 24 8.20 -2.62 -17.53
CA TYR A 24 7.84 -4.02 -17.75
C TYR A 24 8.78 -4.99 -17.01
N GLN A 25 10.07 -4.68 -16.97
CA GLN A 25 11.05 -5.49 -16.25
C GLN A 25 10.77 -5.48 -14.73
N GLY A 26 10.45 -4.33 -14.14
CA GLY A 26 10.09 -4.24 -12.72
C GLY A 26 8.88 -5.11 -12.37
N PHE A 27 7.85 -5.16 -13.22
CA PHE A 27 6.73 -6.08 -13.04
C PHE A 27 7.13 -7.55 -13.11
N LEU A 28 8.05 -7.93 -14.01
CA LEU A 28 8.56 -9.30 -14.09
C LEU A 28 9.40 -9.68 -12.87
N ASP A 29 10.15 -8.73 -12.31
CA ASP A 29 11.04 -8.94 -11.18
C ASP A 29 10.32 -8.84 -9.83
N GLY A 30 9.05 -8.43 -9.82
CA GLY A 30 8.27 -8.19 -8.59
C GLY A 30 8.63 -6.89 -7.88
N GLU A 31 9.38 -6.01 -8.55
CA GLU A 31 9.78 -4.68 -8.09
C GLU A 31 9.27 -3.62 -9.09
N PRO A 32 7.94 -3.38 -9.14
CA PRO A 32 7.40 -2.37 -10.04
C PRO A 32 7.96 -0.98 -9.71
N LEU A 33 8.00 -0.11 -10.72
CA LEU A 33 8.34 1.30 -10.50
C LEU A 33 7.38 1.95 -9.49
N ASP A 34 7.79 3.07 -8.90
CA ASP A 34 6.94 3.79 -7.96
C ASP A 34 5.55 4.11 -8.56
N TRP A 35 4.49 3.82 -7.80
CA TRP A 35 3.10 3.97 -8.27
C TRP A 35 2.76 5.41 -8.63
N GLU A 36 3.25 6.40 -7.87
CA GLU A 36 3.00 7.81 -8.15
C GLU A 36 3.69 8.23 -9.45
N LEU A 37 4.91 7.74 -9.70
CA LEU A 37 5.58 7.94 -10.99
C LEU A 37 4.78 7.33 -12.14
N GLN A 38 4.29 6.10 -11.98
CA GLN A 38 3.48 5.43 -12.99
C GLN A 38 2.16 6.20 -13.26
N SER A 39 1.50 6.67 -12.21
CA SER A 39 0.25 7.45 -12.30
C SER A 39 0.47 8.77 -13.06
N ARG A 40 1.54 9.52 -12.74
CA ARG A 40 1.88 10.76 -13.45
C ARG A 40 2.14 10.52 -14.94
N VAL A 41 2.80 9.42 -15.29
CA VAL A 41 3.00 9.04 -16.71
C VAL A 41 1.69 8.64 -17.39
N ALA A 42 0.81 7.92 -16.70
CA ALA A 42 -0.51 7.55 -17.24
C ALA A 42 -1.41 8.78 -17.49
N LEU A 43 -1.24 9.84 -16.70
CA LEU A 43 -1.99 11.10 -16.78
C LEU A 43 -1.38 12.13 -17.75
N ILE A 44 -0.38 11.75 -18.55
CA ILE A 44 0.12 12.59 -19.65
C ILE A 44 -1.05 12.98 -20.56
N ASP A 45 -1.08 14.26 -20.96
CA ASP A 45 -2.14 14.82 -21.80
C ASP A 45 -2.27 14.08 -23.14
N ASP A 46 -3.51 13.85 -23.59
CA ASP A 46 -3.82 13.15 -24.84
C ASP A 46 -3.15 13.80 -26.06
N ALA A 47 -2.95 15.12 -26.08
CA ALA A 47 -2.25 15.79 -27.17
C ALA A 47 -0.79 15.31 -27.29
N ILE A 48 -0.14 15.01 -26.16
CA ILE A 48 1.22 14.47 -26.13
C ILE A 48 1.22 13.00 -26.55
N TRP A 49 0.25 12.21 -26.09
CA TRP A 49 0.06 10.83 -26.56
C TRP A 49 -0.09 10.74 -28.08
N ASN A 50 -0.87 11.66 -28.66
CA ASN A 50 -1.13 11.73 -30.10
C ASN A 50 0.05 12.31 -30.90
N ALA A 51 0.99 13.01 -30.27
CA ALA A 51 2.17 13.58 -30.92
C ALA A 51 3.25 12.53 -31.25
N GLY A 52 3.13 11.31 -30.73
CA GLY A 52 3.99 10.18 -31.05
C GLY A 52 5.04 9.87 -29.98
N PRO A 53 5.79 8.77 -30.16
CA PRO A 53 6.59 8.17 -29.10
C PRO A 53 7.78 9.03 -28.66
N GLU A 54 8.31 9.90 -29.52
CA GLU A 54 9.35 10.86 -29.17
C GLU A 54 8.83 11.93 -28.20
N ALA A 55 7.61 12.45 -28.43
CA ALA A 55 6.99 13.47 -27.57
C ALA A 55 6.63 12.88 -26.20
N VAL A 56 6.04 11.67 -26.18
CA VAL A 56 5.74 10.94 -24.95
C VAL A 56 7.02 10.67 -24.15
N ALA A 57 8.09 10.22 -24.81
CA ALA A 57 9.36 9.96 -24.13
C ALA A 57 9.97 11.22 -23.50
N ALA A 58 9.93 12.36 -24.20
CA ALA A 58 10.41 13.62 -23.65
C ALA A 58 9.60 14.04 -22.41
N GLU A 59 8.28 13.85 -22.44
CA GLU A 59 7.41 14.17 -21.32
C GLU A 59 7.61 13.23 -20.13
N ILE A 60 7.82 11.93 -20.37
CA ILE A 60 8.16 10.96 -19.33
C ILE A 60 9.49 11.35 -18.65
N GLU A 61 10.50 11.78 -19.40
CA GLU A 61 11.77 12.23 -18.80
C GLU A 61 11.59 13.52 -17.99
N ARG A 62 10.74 14.46 -18.43
CA ARG A 62 10.35 15.63 -17.63
C ARG A 62 9.72 15.19 -16.30
N ILE A 63 8.74 14.28 -16.35
CA ILE A 63 8.07 13.73 -15.17
C ILE A 63 9.07 13.02 -14.25
N ARG A 64 9.98 12.19 -14.79
CA ARG A 64 11.02 11.51 -13.99
C ARG A 64 11.97 12.51 -13.32
N ALA A 65 12.36 13.57 -14.03
CA ALA A 65 13.22 14.62 -13.49
C ALA A 65 12.52 15.38 -12.36
N GLU A 66 11.24 15.73 -12.53
CA GLU A 66 10.44 16.37 -11.48
C GLU A 66 10.19 15.45 -10.29
N PHE A 67 9.87 14.19 -10.55
CA PHE A 67 9.68 13.18 -9.51
C PHE A 67 10.97 12.96 -8.70
N SER A 68 12.12 12.93 -9.39
CA SER A 68 13.43 12.83 -8.77
C SER A 68 13.81 14.11 -7.99
N ALA A 69 13.46 15.29 -8.52
CA ALA A 69 13.70 16.58 -7.87
C ALA A 69 12.76 16.83 -6.66
N SER A 70 11.53 16.30 -6.67
CA SER A 70 10.67 16.28 -5.48
C SER A 70 11.14 15.25 -4.46
N SER A 71 11.82 14.19 -4.91
CA SER A 71 12.35 13.15 -4.00
C SER A 71 13.62 13.55 -3.23
N THR A 72 14.31 14.64 -3.61
CA THR A 72 15.48 15.15 -2.86
C THR A 72 15.10 15.99 -1.64
N VAL A 73 13.84 16.40 -1.50
CA VAL A 73 13.27 16.93 -0.25
C VAL A 73 12.03 16.09 0.06
N LYS A 74 12.23 14.88 0.59
CA LYS A 74 11.11 14.09 1.13
C LYS A 74 10.41 14.95 2.18
N GLU A 75 9.16 15.33 1.92
CA GLU A 75 8.38 16.18 2.82
C GLU A 75 8.40 15.58 4.23
N ARG A 76 8.69 16.45 5.21
CA ARG A 76 8.81 16.08 6.61
C ARG A 76 7.52 16.51 7.31
N PHE A 77 7.00 15.66 8.17
CA PHE A 77 5.74 15.90 8.88
C PHE A 77 5.96 15.95 10.40
N PRO A 78 6.55 17.03 10.97
CA PRO A 78 6.94 17.08 12.39
C PRO A 78 5.83 16.76 13.37
N LYS A 79 4.58 17.11 13.04
CA LYS A 79 3.39 16.80 13.86
C LYS A 79 3.11 15.31 14.00
N HIS A 80 3.57 14.51 13.04
CA HIS A 80 3.34 13.08 12.94
C HIS A 80 4.59 12.24 13.29
N GLU A 81 5.71 12.88 13.62
CA GLU A 81 6.93 12.18 13.98
C GLU A 81 6.85 11.57 15.38
N PRO A 82 7.38 10.36 15.57
CA PRO A 82 7.48 9.76 16.89
C PRO A 82 8.47 10.53 17.75
N LYS A 83 8.24 10.50 19.07
CA LYS A 83 9.17 11.08 20.06
C LYS A 83 10.48 10.31 20.16
N SER A 84 10.44 9.00 19.89
CA SER A 84 11.58 8.10 19.93
C SER A 84 11.38 6.94 18.95
N VAL A 85 12.48 6.43 18.41
CA VAL A 85 12.53 5.28 17.49
C VAL A 85 13.45 4.15 17.98
N SER A 86 14.00 4.28 19.19
CA SER A 86 14.97 3.32 19.74
C SER A 86 14.43 1.90 19.80
N HIS A 87 13.14 1.75 20.16
CA HIS A 87 12.49 0.45 20.29
C HIS A 87 12.42 -0.32 18.97
N LEU A 88 12.41 0.38 17.82
CA LEU A 88 12.37 -0.24 16.49
C LEU A 88 13.71 -0.90 16.15
N ILE A 89 14.82 -0.28 16.57
CA ILE A 89 16.15 -0.83 16.38
C ILE A 89 16.42 -1.96 17.37
N GLU A 90 15.99 -1.82 18.63
CA GLU A 90 16.06 -2.88 19.64
C GLU A 90 15.29 -4.14 19.22
N ASN A 91 14.15 -3.96 18.56
CA ASN A 91 13.30 -5.04 18.06
C ASN A 91 13.39 -5.19 16.53
N ARG A 92 14.56 -4.93 15.95
CA ARG A 92 14.77 -4.85 14.48
C ARG A 92 14.14 -6.00 13.71
N VAL A 93 14.38 -7.24 14.15
CA VAL A 93 13.92 -8.45 13.43
C VAL A 93 12.39 -8.49 13.36
N VAL A 94 11.72 -8.27 14.51
CA VAL A 94 10.26 -8.26 14.59
C VAL A 94 9.69 -7.08 13.81
N THR A 95 10.26 -5.89 13.99
CA THR A 95 9.83 -4.67 13.28
C THR A 95 9.89 -4.85 11.76
N SER A 96 11.00 -5.40 11.27
CA SER A 96 11.21 -5.60 9.83
C SER A 96 10.22 -6.61 9.26
N ALA A 97 10.01 -7.73 9.96
CA ALA A 97 9.03 -8.74 9.56
C ALA A 97 7.60 -8.15 9.51
N SER A 98 7.22 -7.36 10.52
CA SER A 98 5.91 -6.68 10.57
C SER A 98 5.73 -5.68 9.42
N LEU A 99 6.73 -4.84 9.15
CA LEU A 99 6.70 -3.85 8.06
C LEU A 99 6.56 -4.51 6.69
N LEU A 100 7.38 -5.54 6.42
CA LEU A 100 7.34 -6.28 5.16
C LEU A 100 6.02 -7.03 4.97
N GLY A 101 5.54 -7.71 6.01
CA GLY A 101 4.27 -8.42 5.98
C GLY A 101 3.09 -7.49 5.72
N LEU A 102 3.06 -6.32 6.39
CA LEU A 102 2.01 -5.33 6.18
C LEU A 102 2.07 -4.73 4.78
N ALA A 103 3.25 -4.38 4.28
CA ALA A 103 3.43 -3.85 2.93
C ALA A 103 2.89 -4.86 1.88
N ALA A 104 3.27 -6.13 2.00
CA ALA A 104 2.79 -7.19 1.12
C ALA A 104 1.26 -7.36 1.19
N GLN A 105 0.66 -7.29 2.38
CA GLN A 105 -0.79 -7.44 2.55
C GLN A 105 -1.56 -6.26 1.93
N VAL A 106 -1.08 -5.03 2.08
CA VAL A 106 -1.68 -3.85 1.44
C VAL A 106 -1.60 -3.98 -0.08
N THR A 107 -0.41 -4.30 -0.62
CA THR A 107 -0.21 -4.52 -2.06
C THR A 107 -1.14 -5.59 -2.60
N GLN A 108 -1.21 -6.76 -1.95
CA GLN A 108 -2.10 -7.84 -2.38
C GLN A 108 -3.59 -7.44 -2.37
N SER A 109 -4.00 -6.61 -1.40
CA SER A 109 -5.39 -6.14 -1.32
C SER A 109 -5.73 -5.18 -2.47
N ILE A 110 -4.78 -4.32 -2.83
CA ILE A 110 -4.87 -3.41 -3.99
C ILE A 110 -4.90 -4.20 -5.31
N GLU A 111 -4.00 -5.17 -5.48
CA GLU A 111 -3.96 -6.03 -6.67
C GLU A 111 -5.26 -6.84 -6.83
N ARG A 112 -5.79 -7.38 -5.73
CA ARG A 112 -7.08 -8.08 -5.73
C ARG A 112 -8.19 -7.14 -6.18
N PHE A 113 -8.25 -5.92 -5.67
CA PHE A 113 -9.22 -4.92 -6.09
C PHE A 113 -9.14 -4.64 -7.59
N HIS A 114 -7.94 -4.41 -8.13
CA HIS A 114 -7.76 -4.18 -9.56
C HIS A 114 -8.21 -5.38 -10.39
N THR A 115 -7.90 -6.59 -9.93
CA THR A 115 -8.31 -7.83 -10.61
C THR A 115 -9.83 -8.03 -10.58
N GLU A 116 -10.48 -7.74 -9.45
CA GLU A 116 -11.92 -7.95 -9.26
C GLU A 116 -12.77 -6.89 -9.96
N THR A 117 -12.29 -5.65 -10.05
CA THR A 117 -13.05 -4.51 -10.59
C THR A 117 -12.68 -4.13 -12.01
N GLY A 118 -11.46 -4.45 -12.45
CA GLY A 118 -10.88 -3.91 -13.69
C GLY A 118 -10.59 -2.41 -13.62
N ALA A 119 -10.74 -1.77 -12.45
CA ALA A 119 -10.41 -0.35 -12.28
C ALA A 119 -8.89 -0.16 -12.26
N ASN A 120 -8.40 0.93 -12.85
CA ASN A 120 -6.97 1.26 -12.87
C ASN A 120 -6.53 2.17 -11.71
N ALA A 121 -7.47 2.63 -10.90
CA ALA A 121 -7.21 3.51 -9.77
C ALA A 121 -8.05 3.09 -8.57
N LEU A 122 -7.53 3.36 -7.36
CA LEU A 122 -8.31 3.22 -6.14
C LEU A 122 -9.40 4.29 -6.09
N PRO A 123 -10.53 4.02 -5.41
CA PRO A 123 -11.49 5.07 -5.10
C PRO A 123 -10.82 6.19 -4.29
N GLU A 124 -11.25 7.43 -4.48
CA GLU A 124 -10.68 8.63 -3.82
C GLU A 124 -10.51 8.41 -2.30
N ALA A 125 -11.53 7.87 -1.64
CA ALA A 125 -11.49 7.66 -0.19
C ALA A 125 -10.49 6.58 0.29
N LEU A 126 -9.94 5.79 -0.63
CA LEU A 126 -8.97 4.72 -0.38
C LEU A 126 -7.63 4.98 -1.07
N GLU A 127 -7.49 6.08 -1.80
CA GLU A 127 -6.27 6.47 -2.51
C GLU A 127 -5.03 6.53 -1.61
N PRO A 128 -5.11 6.97 -0.34
CA PRO A 128 -3.97 6.93 0.58
C PRO A 128 -3.36 5.54 0.81
N LEU A 129 -4.11 4.45 0.60
CA LEU A 129 -3.58 3.08 0.72
C LEU A 129 -2.48 2.79 -0.31
N ALA A 130 -2.50 3.43 -1.47
CA ALA A 130 -1.53 3.19 -2.55
C ALA A 130 -0.09 3.58 -2.15
N SER A 131 0.07 4.58 -1.29
CA SER A 131 1.40 5.04 -0.83
C SER A 131 1.95 4.23 0.35
N LEU A 132 1.09 3.52 1.11
CA LEU A 132 1.51 2.85 2.35
C LEU A 132 2.62 1.79 2.14
N PRO A 133 2.58 0.91 1.11
CA PRO A 133 3.63 -0.08 0.91
C PRO A 133 5.02 0.55 0.77
N ALA A 134 5.16 1.60 -0.05
CA ALA A 134 6.42 2.29 -0.26
C ALA A 134 6.96 2.93 1.03
N LEU A 135 6.08 3.55 1.83
CA LEU A 135 6.43 4.16 3.11
C LEU A 135 6.89 3.10 4.13
N LEU A 136 6.19 1.96 4.21
CA LEU A 136 6.56 0.84 5.09
C LEU A 136 7.94 0.27 4.71
N LEU A 137 8.20 0.12 3.40
CA LEU A 137 9.49 -0.34 2.89
C LEU A 137 10.62 0.67 3.16
N ALA A 138 10.35 1.97 3.06
CA ALA A 138 11.33 3.02 3.37
C ALA A 138 11.73 3.03 4.86
N VAL A 139 10.76 2.86 5.76
CA VAL A 139 11.02 2.67 7.20
C VAL A 139 11.89 1.43 7.42
N ASN A 140 11.52 0.30 6.79
CA ASN A 140 12.27 -0.95 6.91
C ASN A 140 13.72 -0.83 6.40
N ALA A 141 13.94 -0.20 5.24
CA ALA A 141 15.27 0.03 4.70
C ALA A 141 16.14 0.83 5.67
N THR A 142 15.61 1.92 6.23
CA THR A 142 16.31 2.75 7.22
C THR A 142 16.68 1.95 8.48
N ILE A 143 15.80 1.04 8.93
CA ILE A 143 16.06 0.16 10.07
C ILE A 143 17.17 -0.85 9.76
N GLN A 144 17.22 -1.40 8.54
CA GLN A 144 18.23 -2.38 8.14
C GLN A 144 19.61 -1.74 7.97
N ASP A 145 19.66 -0.52 7.44
CA ASP A 145 20.89 0.25 7.25
C ASP A 145 21.48 0.77 8.56
N ALA A 146 20.68 0.82 9.63
CA ALA A 146 21.15 1.22 10.95
C ALA A 146 22.22 0.25 11.49
N PRO A 147 23.31 0.74 12.11
CA PRO A 147 24.32 -0.12 12.71
C PRO A 147 23.72 -1.10 13.73
N SER A 148 24.10 -2.38 13.67
CA SER A 148 23.64 -3.41 14.61
C SER A 148 24.30 -3.32 16.00
N SER A 149 25.26 -2.41 16.18
CA SER A 149 26.11 -2.31 17.38
C SER A 149 26.44 -0.84 17.66
N GLY A 150 26.10 -0.38 18.87
CA GLY A 150 26.37 1.01 19.31
C GLY A 150 25.13 1.90 19.35
N ALA A 151 25.32 3.15 19.77
CA ALA A 151 24.26 4.16 19.73
C ALA A 151 23.85 4.45 18.28
N ILE A 152 22.56 4.61 18.03
CA ILE A 152 22.03 5.00 16.71
C ILE A 152 22.65 6.35 16.36
N ALA A 153 23.20 6.48 15.15
CA ALA A 153 23.69 7.77 14.68
C ALA A 153 22.52 8.76 14.62
N SER A 154 22.72 9.99 15.11
CA SER A 154 21.66 11.02 15.14
C SER A 154 21.01 11.25 13.76
N GLU A 155 21.75 11.05 12.67
CA GLU A 155 21.24 11.14 11.30
C GLU A 155 20.29 9.99 10.95
N THR A 156 20.63 8.74 11.30
CA THR A 156 19.75 7.58 11.11
C THR A 156 18.48 7.71 11.96
N GLU A 157 18.60 8.21 13.19
CA GLU A 157 17.45 8.47 14.06
C GLU A 157 16.53 9.54 13.45
N ASP A 158 17.08 10.65 12.97
CA ASP A 158 16.32 11.74 12.35
C ASP A 158 15.63 11.28 11.06
N GLN A 159 16.34 10.49 10.22
CA GLN A 159 15.77 9.90 9.02
C GLN A 159 14.62 8.95 9.34
N LEU A 160 14.80 8.06 10.32
CA LEU A 160 13.77 7.09 10.72
C LEU A 160 12.53 7.81 11.27
N ARG A 161 12.71 8.87 12.07
CA ARG A 161 11.61 9.73 12.52
C ARG A 161 10.89 10.37 11.36
N ALA A 162 11.61 10.91 10.37
CA ALA A 162 11.01 11.53 9.19
C ALA A 162 10.21 10.53 8.34
N GLU A 163 10.72 9.30 8.13
CA GLU A 163 9.99 8.25 7.40
C GLU A 163 8.72 7.81 8.14
N ILE A 164 8.79 7.61 9.47
CA ILE A 164 7.61 7.27 10.28
C ILE A 164 6.62 8.44 10.30
N GLY A 165 7.11 9.68 10.32
CA GLY A 165 6.28 10.88 10.20
C GLY A 165 5.46 10.90 8.91
N ARG A 166 6.08 10.56 7.77
CA ARG A 166 5.38 10.41 6.49
C ARG A 166 4.34 9.29 6.52
N LEU A 167 4.69 8.13 7.07
CA LEU A 167 3.77 7.00 7.24
C LEU A 167 2.55 7.41 8.07
N ASN A 168 2.78 8.01 9.25
CA ASN A 168 1.73 8.45 10.15
C ASN A 168 0.86 9.57 9.55
N ALA A 169 1.44 10.46 8.74
CA ALA A 169 0.69 11.49 8.03
C ALA A 169 -0.23 10.87 6.96
N LYS A 170 0.26 9.88 6.20
CA LYS A 170 -0.56 9.19 5.20
C LYS A 170 -1.67 8.35 5.83
N VAL A 171 -1.43 7.76 7.01
CA VAL A 171 -2.47 7.07 7.80
C VAL A 171 -3.53 8.06 8.32
N ALA A 172 -3.10 9.25 8.75
CA ALA A 172 -4.01 10.33 9.15
C ALA A 172 -4.88 10.83 7.99
N GLU A 173 -4.32 10.88 6.78
CA GLU A 173 -5.06 11.20 5.57
C GLU A 173 -6.10 10.12 5.24
N LEU A 174 -5.73 8.84 5.31
CA LEU A 174 -6.67 7.72 5.14
C LEU A 174 -7.86 7.82 6.11
N GLU A 175 -7.59 8.09 7.39
CA GLU A 175 -8.64 8.30 8.40
C GLU A 175 -9.62 9.40 8.00
N ASN A 176 -9.10 10.55 7.58
CA ASN A 176 -9.91 11.71 7.18
C ASN A 176 -10.74 11.40 5.92
N GLU A 177 -10.16 10.75 4.92
CA GLU A 177 -10.87 10.38 3.69
C GLU A 177 -11.98 9.36 3.95
N LEU A 178 -11.73 8.36 4.81
CA LEU A 178 -12.76 7.42 5.25
C LEU A 178 -13.86 8.13 6.04
N GLN A 179 -13.52 9.10 6.89
CA GLN A 179 -14.50 9.91 7.62
C GLN A 179 -15.39 10.71 6.67
N LYS A 180 -14.81 11.36 5.65
CA LYS A 180 -15.56 12.09 4.62
C LYS A 180 -16.49 11.16 3.85
N ALA A 181 -16.00 9.98 3.45
CA ALA A 181 -16.80 8.98 2.74
C ALA A 181 -17.98 8.48 3.59
N CYS A 182 -17.79 8.31 4.91
CA CYS A 182 -18.86 7.98 5.86
C CYS A 182 -19.94 9.07 5.93
N ALA A 183 -19.54 10.35 5.89
CA ALA A 183 -20.43 11.49 6.08
C ALA A 183 -21.14 11.95 4.78
N ALA A 184 -20.68 11.51 3.62
CA ALA A 184 -21.17 11.96 2.32
C ALA A 184 -22.65 11.63 2.07
N LYS A 185 -23.37 12.60 1.47
CA LYS A 185 -24.76 12.45 0.99
C LYS A 185 -24.87 12.97 -0.45
N PRO A 186 -25.17 12.11 -1.45
CA PRO A 186 -25.39 10.66 -1.36
C PRO A 186 -24.11 9.88 -0.99
N SER A 187 -24.26 8.59 -0.66
CA SER A 187 -23.13 7.74 -0.22
C SER A 187 -22.00 7.75 -1.25
N ALA A 188 -20.75 7.85 -0.78
CA ALA A 188 -19.56 7.85 -1.63
C ALA A 188 -19.38 6.56 -2.44
N PHE A 189 -20.01 5.46 -2.02
CA PHE A 189 -19.96 4.16 -2.68
C PHE A 189 -21.36 3.61 -2.89
N SER A 190 -21.63 3.06 -4.07
CA SER A 190 -22.87 2.32 -4.33
C SER A 190 -22.87 0.98 -3.56
N ASP A 191 -24.06 0.44 -3.26
CA ASP A 191 -24.17 -0.81 -2.49
C ASP A 191 -23.54 -2.01 -3.20
N ALA A 192 -23.64 -2.06 -4.53
CA ALA A 192 -22.98 -3.08 -5.34
C ALA A 192 -21.45 -2.96 -5.23
N PHE A 193 -20.93 -1.73 -5.28
CA PHE A 193 -19.50 -1.47 -5.20
C PHE A 193 -18.94 -1.71 -3.78
N LYS A 194 -19.70 -1.42 -2.73
CA LYS A 194 -19.33 -1.77 -1.34
C LYS A 194 -19.12 -3.26 -1.14
N LYS A 195 -20.02 -4.10 -1.70
CA LYS A 195 -19.89 -5.56 -1.62
C LYS A 195 -18.63 -6.07 -2.31
N GLN A 196 -18.30 -5.48 -3.46
CA GLN A 196 -17.09 -5.82 -4.22
C GLN A 196 -15.82 -5.34 -3.53
N LEU A 197 -15.83 -4.15 -2.93
CA LEU A 197 -14.71 -3.66 -2.11
C LEU A 197 -14.52 -4.51 -0.85
N GLY A 198 -15.60 -5.01 -0.26
CA GLY A 198 -15.59 -5.81 0.97
C GLY A 198 -14.69 -7.05 0.94
N THR A 199 -14.44 -7.63 -0.23
CA THR A 199 -13.60 -8.83 -0.41
C THR A 199 -12.12 -8.52 -0.64
N SER A 200 -11.80 -7.23 -0.87
CA SER A 200 -10.45 -6.73 -1.12
C SER A 200 -10.11 -5.61 -0.14
N LEU A 201 -10.33 -4.34 -0.51
CA LEU A 201 -9.93 -3.17 0.27
C LEU A 201 -10.81 -2.90 1.49
N GLY A 202 -11.96 -3.56 1.60
CA GLY A 202 -12.86 -3.53 2.74
C GLY A 202 -12.67 -4.73 3.69
N ASP A 203 -11.79 -5.69 3.40
CA ASP A 203 -11.58 -6.89 4.22
C ASP A 203 -11.05 -6.51 5.62
N TRP A 204 -11.69 -6.99 6.68
CA TRP A 204 -11.33 -6.65 8.07
C TRP A 204 -9.90 -7.05 8.39
N LYS A 205 -9.38 -8.09 7.73
CA LYS A 205 -8.00 -8.56 7.92
C LYS A 205 -6.99 -7.49 7.54
N LEU A 206 -7.27 -6.70 6.50
CA LEU A 206 -6.40 -5.59 6.09
C LEU A 206 -6.31 -4.55 7.21
N TYR A 207 -7.46 -4.14 7.76
CA TYR A 207 -7.51 -3.12 8.79
C TYR A 207 -6.98 -3.63 10.13
N ALA A 208 -7.20 -4.90 10.48
CA ALA A 208 -6.58 -5.52 11.65
C ALA A 208 -5.04 -5.56 11.53
N ALA A 209 -4.52 -5.86 10.33
CA ALA A 209 -3.09 -5.82 10.06
C ALA A 209 -2.53 -4.39 10.12
N LEU A 210 -3.24 -3.40 9.56
CA LEU A 210 -2.89 -1.99 9.69
C LEU A 210 -2.86 -1.57 11.17
N CYS A 211 -3.88 -1.94 11.95
CA CYS A 211 -3.94 -1.63 13.37
C CYS A 211 -2.75 -2.22 14.14
N THR A 212 -2.49 -3.51 13.97
CA THR A 212 -1.44 -4.20 14.71
C THR A 212 -0.04 -3.80 14.25
N GLY A 213 0.19 -3.68 12.95
CA GLY A 213 1.50 -3.34 12.39
C GLY A 213 1.89 -1.88 12.61
N LEU A 214 0.97 -0.94 12.43
CA LEU A 214 1.26 0.49 12.57
C LEU A 214 1.33 0.90 14.04
N TRP A 215 0.54 0.31 14.94
CA TRP A 215 0.63 0.61 16.37
C TRP A 215 2.06 0.40 16.89
N PHE A 216 2.68 -0.72 16.52
CA PHE A 216 4.04 -1.07 16.93
C PHE A 216 5.10 -0.09 16.38
N VAL A 217 4.92 0.37 15.14
CA VAL A 217 5.92 1.22 14.44
C VAL A 217 5.77 2.70 14.79
N SER A 218 4.55 3.16 15.07
CA SER A 218 4.21 4.58 15.13
C SER A 218 4.84 5.36 16.30
N GLY A 219 5.19 4.70 17.41
CA GLY A 219 5.79 5.34 18.60
C GLY A 219 4.93 6.39 19.31
N ASP A 220 3.72 6.70 18.79
CA ASP A 220 2.71 7.58 19.38
C ASP A 220 1.50 6.74 19.79
N THR A 221 1.55 6.25 21.04
CA THR A 221 0.58 5.28 21.56
C THR A 221 -0.84 5.83 21.61
N GLU A 222 -1.04 7.09 21.96
CA GLU A 222 -2.39 7.65 22.12
C GLU A 222 -2.96 8.15 20.79
N GLY A 223 -2.18 8.89 20.01
CA GLY A 223 -2.63 9.41 18.72
C GLY A 223 -2.89 8.30 17.72
N THR A 224 -1.93 7.40 17.51
CA THR A 224 -2.04 6.36 16.48
C THR A 224 -3.08 5.31 16.84
N GLN A 225 -3.17 4.89 18.11
CA GLN A 225 -4.20 3.94 18.53
C GLN A 225 -5.60 4.49 18.23
N GLN A 226 -5.88 5.73 18.62
CA GLN A 226 -7.17 6.36 18.35
C GLN A 226 -7.49 6.41 16.85
N ARG A 227 -6.50 6.73 16.01
CA ARG A 227 -6.69 6.75 14.54
C ARG A 227 -7.01 5.37 13.99
N LEU A 228 -6.33 4.35 14.45
CA LEU A 228 -6.52 2.97 13.99
C LEU A 228 -7.89 2.42 14.41
N GLU A 229 -8.35 2.76 15.61
CA GLU A 229 -9.71 2.52 16.07
C GLU A 229 -10.75 3.26 15.21
N ASN A 230 -10.51 4.53 14.90
CA ASN A 230 -11.37 5.33 14.03
C ASN A 230 -11.44 4.76 12.62
N ILE A 231 -10.31 4.40 12.02
CA ILE A 231 -10.22 3.77 10.69
C ILE A 231 -11.04 2.47 10.66
N SER A 232 -10.88 1.61 11.67
CA SER A 232 -11.65 0.36 11.78
C SER A 232 -13.15 0.63 11.87
N ARG A 233 -13.54 1.62 12.67
CA ARG A 233 -14.94 2.06 12.80
C ARG A 233 -15.51 2.60 11.49
N TYR A 234 -14.77 3.46 10.77
CA TYR A 234 -15.23 4.02 9.50
C TYR A 234 -15.36 2.94 8.43
N ARG A 235 -14.42 2.00 8.40
CA ARG A 235 -14.52 0.79 7.58
C ARG A 235 -15.82 0.04 7.86
N ASP A 236 -16.15 -0.21 9.12
CA ASP A 236 -17.38 -0.92 9.48
C ASP A 236 -18.63 -0.14 9.06
N MET A 237 -18.62 1.18 9.18
CA MET A 237 -19.72 2.04 8.72
C MET A 237 -19.89 2.04 7.20
N ILE A 238 -18.80 1.94 6.43
CA ILE A 238 -18.83 1.98 4.96
C ILE A 238 -19.20 0.61 4.38
N PHE A 239 -18.56 -0.46 4.86
CA PHE A 239 -18.63 -1.79 4.26
C PHE A 239 -19.51 -2.77 5.03
N GLY A 240 -19.83 -2.49 6.29
CA GLY A 240 -20.58 -3.39 7.17
C GLY A 240 -19.78 -4.64 7.58
N GLU A 241 -20.47 -5.58 8.22
CA GLU A 241 -19.94 -6.93 8.46
C GLU A 241 -19.98 -7.72 7.14
N VAL A 242 -19.03 -7.48 6.25
CA VAL A 242 -18.77 -8.40 5.15
C VAL A 242 -18.18 -9.66 5.80
N SER A 243 -19.06 -10.64 6.04
CA SER A 243 -18.84 -11.79 6.89
C SER A 243 -17.51 -12.48 6.60
N SER A 244 -16.78 -12.75 7.69
CA SER A 244 -15.80 -13.84 7.70
C SER A 244 -16.43 -15.09 7.05
N PRO A 245 -15.71 -15.87 6.22
CA PRO A 245 -16.25 -17.06 5.54
C PRO A 245 -16.64 -18.21 6.48
N SER A 246 -16.83 -17.96 7.78
CA SER A 246 -17.17 -18.96 8.80
C SER A 246 -18.68 -19.18 8.99
N GLU A 247 -19.56 -18.32 8.48
CA GLU A 247 -21.01 -18.50 8.67
C GLU A 247 -21.71 -19.33 7.58
N ALA A 248 -20.99 -19.72 6.52
CA ALA A 248 -21.51 -20.60 5.47
C ALA A 248 -20.97 -22.04 5.60
N ALA A 249 -20.94 -22.59 6.81
CA ALA A 249 -20.81 -24.04 6.97
C ALA A 249 -22.21 -24.67 6.86
N PRO A 250 -22.47 -25.57 5.89
CA PRO A 250 -23.76 -26.24 5.84
C PRO A 250 -23.90 -27.10 7.09
N ALA A 251 -25.02 -26.94 7.80
CA ALA A 251 -25.39 -27.78 8.93
C ALA A 251 -25.28 -29.25 8.49
N ARG A 252 -24.26 -29.95 8.99
CA ARG A 252 -24.16 -31.41 8.83
C ARG A 252 -25.37 -32.00 9.54
N SER A 253 -26.34 -32.45 8.73
CA SER A 253 -27.42 -33.32 9.15
C SER A 253 -26.82 -34.54 9.83
N THR A 254 -26.93 -34.60 11.15
CA THR A 254 -26.63 -35.78 11.96
C THR A 254 -27.69 -36.84 11.68
N ALA A 255 -27.51 -37.60 10.60
CA ALA A 255 -28.20 -38.87 10.43
C ALA A 255 -27.46 -39.92 11.27
N ALA A 256 -28.12 -40.32 12.36
CA ALA A 256 -27.66 -41.38 13.26
C ALA A 256 -27.51 -42.71 12.51
N ALA A 257 -26.26 -43.16 12.31
CA ALA A 257 -25.99 -44.54 11.95
C ALA A 257 -26.10 -45.40 13.22
N LYS A 258 -27.22 -46.13 13.34
CA LYS A 258 -27.36 -47.22 14.31
C LYS A 258 -26.31 -48.28 14.00
N SER A 259 -25.41 -48.48 14.95
CA SER A 259 -24.54 -49.66 15.04
C SER A 259 -25.41 -50.88 15.33
N THR A 260 -25.48 -51.82 14.40
CA THR A 260 -25.86 -53.21 14.68
C THR A 260 -24.69 -54.10 14.27
N LEU A 261 -23.96 -54.56 15.29
CA LEU A 261 -23.05 -55.70 15.22
C LEU A 261 -23.90 -56.97 15.09
N GLU A 262 -23.60 -57.84 14.14
CA GLU A 262 -23.85 -59.28 14.27
C GLU A 262 -22.92 -60.09 13.34
N ILE A 263 -22.05 -60.86 14.02
CA ILE A 263 -21.20 -62.03 13.66
C ILE A 263 -20.04 -61.81 12.66
#